data_AF-A0A938EH12-F1
#
_entry.id   AF-A0A938EH12-F1
#
_cell.length_a   1.000
_cell.length_b   1.000
_cell.length_c   1.000
_cell.angle_alpha   90.00
_cell.angle_beta   90.00
_cell.angle_gamma   90.00
#
_symmetry.space_group_name_H-M   'P 1'
#
loop_
_entity.id
_entity.type
_entity.pdbx_description
1 polymer ?
#
loop_
_entity_poly.entity_id
_entity_poly.type
_entity_poly.pdbx_seq_one_letter_code
_entity_poly.pdbx_strand_id
1 'polypeptide(L)'
;MKNQKSPKQRTESTLPPLDLWGFLRWCWRQLTSMNTALLLLLLVALAAIPGSILPQKTASTLKVNNWKTDNPFWAEIFDSLGLFDVYGSFWFSAIYILLMISIIGCVVPRLKVYWQSFNEQPPNPPSVINKFSAYQKFNISNMNINKVELKLKELGWRINKKGYAITAEKGYAREAGNLVFHTSLIVITIALAFGALFSYRGTVIVKEGNGFANTITQFDDFRAGKFFQVERMPDFFFTLDDFVVDFERGIDQTGAPRKFEANIVLNGSDDLKILVNKPINFDGTKVFLTGHGYAPRIEVRDKSGEVIFSDSVVFLPQDSNFSSTGVV
;
A
#
# COMPACT_ATOMS: atom_id res chain seq x y z
N MET A 1 -55.45 -23.45 -47.55
CA MET A 1 -54.43 -22.56 -46.96
C MET A 1 -54.45 -22.76 -45.45
N LYS A 2 -53.34 -23.23 -44.86
CA LYS A 2 -53.25 -23.56 -43.42
C LYS A 2 -53.02 -22.28 -42.61
N ASN A 3 -53.91 -22.03 -41.64
CA ASN A 3 -53.82 -20.92 -40.68
C ASN A 3 -52.48 -20.93 -39.93
N GLN A 4 -51.65 -19.92 -40.15
CA GLN A 4 -50.50 -19.60 -39.30
C GLN A 4 -51.02 -18.98 -38.00
N LYS A 5 -50.68 -19.60 -36.86
CA LYS A 5 -50.91 -19.01 -35.53
C LYS A 5 -49.91 -17.87 -35.32
N SER A 6 -50.40 -16.72 -34.86
CA SER A 6 -49.58 -15.55 -34.52
C SER A 6 -48.59 -15.88 -33.38
N PRO A 7 -47.42 -15.21 -33.35
CA PRO A 7 -46.44 -15.41 -32.29
C PRO A 7 -47.01 -14.91 -30.95
N LYS A 8 -46.96 -15.75 -29.91
CA LYS A 8 -47.30 -15.39 -28.53
C LYS A 8 -46.54 -14.10 -28.15
N GLN A 9 -47.28 -13.02 -27.90
CA GLN A 9 -46.75 -11.82 -27.26
C GLN A 9 -46.09 -12.23 -25.93
N ARG A 10 -44.78 -12.00 -25.80
CA ARG A 10 -44.12 -12.09 -24.50
C ARG A 10 -44.65 -10.94 -23.67
N THR A 11 -45.42 -11.24 -22.63
CA THR A 11 -45.72 -10.29 -21.57
C THR A 11 -44.39 -9.80 -21.00
N GLU A 12 -44.09 -8.52 -21.17
CA GLU A 12 -42.98 -7.87 -20.48
C GLU A 12 -43.27 -7.97 -18.98
N SER A 13 -42.52 -8.83 -18.30
CA SER A 13 -42.59 -8.93 -16.84
C SER A 13 -42.02 -7.64 -16.28
N THR A 14 -42.89 -6.74 -15.81
CA THR A 14 -42.48 -5.60 -15.00
C THR A 14 -41.86 -6.16 -13.72
N LEU A 15 -40.53 -6.07 -13.62
CA LEU A 15 -39.83 -6.48 -12.41
C LEU A 15 -40.35 -5.63 -11.24
N PRO A 16 -40.63 -6.24 -10.07
CA PRO A 16 -41.10 -5.49 -8.92
C PRO A 16 -40.08 -4.40 -8.54
N PRO A 17 -40.53 -3.24 -8.05
CA PRO A 17 -39.62 -2.20 -7.57
C PRO A 17 -38.71 -2.78 -6.50
N LEU A 18 -37.43 -2.38 -6.52
CA LEU A 18 -36.45 -2.85 -5.55
C LEU A 18 -36.84 -2.34 -4.16
N ASP A 19 -37.27 -3.26 -3.30
CA ASP A 19 -37.29 -3.04 -1.85
C ASP A 19 -35.87 -2.68 -1.36
N LEU A 20 -35.76 -2.04 -0.18
CA LEU A 20 -34.48 -1.60 0.39
C LEU A 20 -33.46 -2.74 0.45
N TRP A 21 -33.91 -3.94 0.85
CA TRP A 21 -33.07 -5.13 0.88
C TRP A 21 -32.66 -5.61 -0.51
N GLY A 22 -33.55 -5.46 -1.49
CA GLY A 22 -33.27 -5.73 -2.89
C GLY A 22 -32.20 -4.79 -3.45
N PHE A 23 -32.30 -3.51 -3.12
CA PHE A 23 -31.32 -2.49 -3.47
C PHE A 23 -29.95 -2.76 -2.84
N LEU A 24 -29.89 -3.02 -1.53
CA LEU A 24 -28.62 -3.33 -0.84
C LEU A 24 -27.95 -4.59 -1.41
N ARG A 25 -28.72 -5.64 -1.66
CA ARG A 25 -28.19 -6.87 -2.29
C ARG A 25 -27.70 -6.61 -3.71
N TRP A 26 -28.40 -5.78 -4.47
CA TRP A 26 -27.98 -5.37 -5.81
C TRP A 26 -26.67 -4.58 -5.77
N CYS A 27 -26.56 -3.57 -4.88
CA CYS A 27 -25.35 -2.79 -4.67
C CYS A 27 -24.17 -3.69 -4.29
N TRP A 28 -24.37 -4.62 -3.35
CA TRP A 28 -23.36 -5.59 -2.95
C TRP A 28 -22.88 -6.42 -4.14
N ARG A 29 -23.81 -7.01 -4.91
CA ARG A 29 -23.46 -7.82 -6.10
C ARG A 29 -22.72 -7.00 -7.16
N GLN A 30 -23.07 -5.73 -7.32
CA GLN A 30 -22.38 -4.84 -8.24
C GLN A 30 -20.95 -4.53 -7.76
N LEU A 31 -20.80 -4.22 -6.47
CA LEU A 31 -19.50 -3.90 -5.85
C LEU A 31 -18.56 -5.11 -5.86
N THR A 32 -19.07 -6.32 -5.62
CA THR A 32 -18.29 -7.56 -5.63
C THR A 32 -18.16 -8.20 -7.01
N SER A 33 -18.36 -7.44 -8.09
CA SER A 33 -18.14 -7.94 -9.46
C SER A 33 -16.74 -7.61 -9.95
N MET A 34 -16.15 -8.51 -10.74
CA MET A 34 -14.81 -8.34 -11.30
C MET A 34 -14.70 -7.07 -12.17
N ASN A 35 -15.75 -6.75 -12.94
CA ASN A 35 -15.75 -5.56 -13.80
C ASN A 35 -15.70 -4.27 -12.98
N THR A 36 -16.45 -4.21 -11.87
CA THR A 36 -16.38 -3.06 -10.97
C THR A 36 -15.00 -2.92 -10.33
N ALA A 37 -14.35 -4.02 -9.95
CA ALA A 37 -12.98 -3.99 -9.43
C ALA A 37 -11.99 -3.39 -10.44
N LEU A 38 -12.08 -3.77 -11.72
CA LEU A 38 -11.24 -3.21 -12.79
C LEU A 38 -11.50 -1.71 -13.01
N LEU A 39 -12.76 -1.28 -12.97
CA LEU A 39 -13.12 0.13 -13.06
C LEU A 39 -12.58 0.92 -11.86
N LEU A 40 -12.74 0.40 -10.64
CA LEU A 40 -12.23 1.03 -9.42
C LEU A 40 -10.71 1.13 -9.44
N LEU A 41 -10.02 0.11 -9.95
CA LEU A 41 -8.57 0.15 -10.14
C LEU A 41 -8.16 1.27 -11.12
N LEU A 42 -8.88 1.42 -12.23
CA LEU A 42 -8.67 2.54 -13.16
C LEU A 42 -8.93 3.89 -12.49
N LEU A 43 -9.99 3.99 -11.68
CA LEU A 43 -10.30 5.21 -10.94
C LEU A 43 -9.22 5.56 -9.92
N VAL A 44 -8.66 4.59 -9.19
CA VAL A 44 -7.52 4.83 -8.30
C VAL A 44 -6.31 5.35 -9.09
N ALA A 45 -6.02 4.77 -10.25
CA ALA A 45 -4.92 5.23 -11.09
C ALA A 45 -5.10 6.68 -11.55
N LEU A 46 -6.29 7.06 -12.01
CA LEU A 46 -6.61 8.44 -12.39
C LEU A 46 -6.58 9.40 -11.19
N ALA A 47 -7.13 8.95 -10.06
CA ALA A 47 -7.17 9.68 -8.79
C ALA A 47 -5.77 9.98 -8.23
N ALA A 48 -4.76 9.14 -8.54
CA ALA A 48 -3.38 9.33 -8.09
C ALA A 48 -2.60 10.38 -8.91
N ILE A 49 -3.06 10.74 -10.12
CA ILE A 49 -2.35 11.66 -11.03
C ILE A 49 -2.08 13.03 -10.38
N PRO A 50 -3.05 13.71 -9.74
CA PRO A 50 -2.77 15.00 -9.11
C PRO A 50 -1.72 14.90 -8.00
N GLY A 51 -1.69 13.76 -7.30
CA GLY A 51 -0.76 13.51 -6.19
C GLY A 51 0.70 13.36 -6.62
N SER A 52 0.97 13.07 -7.91
CA SER A 52 2.32 13.02 -8.46
C SER A 52 2.78 14.34 -9.11
N ILE A 53 1.83 15.21 -9.46
CA ILE A 53 2.11 16.51 -10.11
C ILE A 53 2.24 17.63 -9.07
N LEU A 54 1.36 17.66 -8.07
CA LEU A 54 1.30 18.71 -7.06
C LEU A 54 2.09 18.36 -5.80
N PRO A 55 2.71 19.34 -5.12
CA PRO A 55 3.40 19.09 -3.86
C PRO A 55 2.43 18.50 -2.83
N GLN A 56 2.84 17.45 -2.13
CA GLN A 56 2.03 16.78 -1.12
C GLN A 56 2.50 17.15 0.29
N LYS A 57 1.55 17.43 1.19
CA LYS A 57 1.82 17.75 2.61
C LYS A 57 2.61 16.63 3.31
N THR A 58 2.37 15.38 2.91
CA THR A 58 3.08 14.20 3.42
C THR A 58 4.56 14.13 3.01
N ALA A 59 4.95 14.82 1.93
CA ALA A 59 6.32 14.90 1.45
C ALA A 59 7.03 16.15 1.95
N SER A 60 6.37 17.32 1.90
CA SER A 60 6.89 18.57 2.43
C SER A 60 5.78 19.60 2.59
N THR A 61 5.48 19.99 3.82
CA THR A 61 4.57 21.10 4.14
C THR A 61 5.11 22.43 3.61
N LEU A 62 6.43 22.63 3.66
CA LEU A 62 7.10 23.83 3.15
C LEU A 62 6.84 24.02 1.65
N LYS A 63 7.03 22.98 0.83
CA LYS A 63 6.78 23.07 -0.62
C LYS A 63 5.34 23.40 -0.94
N VAL A 64 4.40 22.86 -0.15
CA VAL A 64 2.97 23.18 -0.29
C VAL A 64 2.72 24.65 0.06
N ASN A 65 3.30 25.16 1.16
CA ASN A 65 3.12 26.54 1.58
C ASN A 65 3.71 27.53 0.56
N ASN A 66 4.93 27.27 0.06
CA ASN A 66 5.53 28.10 -0.98
C ASN A 66 4.66 28.12 -2.24
N TRP A 67 4.19 26.96 -2.70
CA TRP A 67 3.31 26.88 -3.87
C TRP A 67 2.03 27.69 -3.69
N LYS A 68 1.42 27.65 -2.49
CA LYS A 68 0.21 28.41 -2.16
C LYS A 68 0.48 29.92 -2.17
N THR A 69 1.63 30.36 -1.65
CA THR A 69 2.04 31.77 -1.69
C THR A 69 2.27 32.25 -3.14
N ASP A 70 2.87 31.40 -3.98
CA ASP A 70 3.13 31.72 -5.39
C ASP A 70 1.85 31.70 -6.25
N ASN A 71 0.83 30.94 -5.85
CA ASN A 71 -0.41 30.72 -6.62
C ASN A 71 -1.69 30.93 -5.76
N PRO A 72 -1.93 32.15 -5.24
CA PRO A 72 -2.97 32.39 -4.24
C PRO A 72 -4.40 32.08 -4.73
N PHE A 73 -4.70 32.32 -6.00
CA PHE A 73 -6.02 32.04 -6.58
C PHE A 73 -6.35 30.53 -6.59
N TRP A 74 -5.40 29.69 -7.01
CA TRP A 74 -5.59 28.24 -7.09
C TRP A 74 -5.43 27.56 -5.72
N ALA A 75 -4.72 28.18 -4.79
CA ALA A 75 -4.45 27.64 -3.47
C ALA A 75 -5.74 27.24 -2.73
N GLU A 76 -6.76 28.10 -2.71
CA GLU A 76 -8.02 27.83 -2.01
C GLU A 76 -8.82 26.70 -2.68
N ILE A 77 -8.89 26.70 -4.02
CA ILE A 77 -9.59 25.67 -4.79
C ILE A 77 -8.92 24.30 -4.60
N PHE A 78 -7.59 24.24 -4.70
CA PHE A 78 -6.87 22.97 -4.61
C PHE A 78 -6.84 22.43 -3.19
N ASP A 79 -6.77 23.30 -2.19
CA ASP A 79 -6.82 22.88 -0.78
C ASP A 79 -8.23 22.40 -0.38
N SER A 80 -9.30 23.07 -0.86
CA SER A 80 -10.68 22.63 -0.62
C SER A 80 -11.01 21.30 -1.32
N LEU A 81 -10.45 21.05 -2.49
CA LEU A 81 -10.52 19.75 -3.17
C LEU A 81 -9.60 18.68 -2.56
N GLY A 82 -8.69 19.05 -1.64
CA GLY A 82 -7.75 18.14 -1.01
C GLY A 82 -6.59 17.70 -1.91
N LEU A 83 -6.22 18.48 -2.93
CA LEU A 83 -5.17 18.12 -3.90
C LEU A 83 -3.73 18.20 -3.35
N PHE A 84 -3.51 18.90 -2.24
CA PHE A 84 -2.22 18.88 -1.52
C PHE A 84 -2.11 17.72 -0.52
N ASP A 85 -3.17 16.94 -0.36
CA ASP A 85 -3.20 15.73 0.46
C ASP A 85 -4.11 14.68 -0.20
N VAL A 86 -3.79 14.34 -1.45
CA VAL A 86 -4.63 13.47 -2.30
C VAL A 86 -4.90 12.14 -1.61
N TYR A 87 -3.87 11.54 -1.03
CA TYR A 87 -3.96 10.23 -0.39
C TYR A 87 -4.77 10.25 0.93
N GLY A 88 -4.86 11.41 1.59
CA GLY A 88 -5.70 11.62 2.77
C GLY A 88 -7.11 12.13 2.45
N SER A 89 -7.37 12.53 1.21
CA SER A 89 -8.64 13.13 0.81
C SER A 89 -9.82 12.16 0.91
N PHE A 90 -11.02 12.69 1.16
CA PHE A 90 -12.23 11.88 1.32
C PHE A 90 -12.58 11.10 0.05
N TRP A 91 -12.38 11.70 -1.12
CA TRP A 91 -12.75 11.10 -2.41
C TRP A 91 -11.78 9.99 -2.80
N PHE A 92 -10.47 10.16 -2.61
CA PHE A 92 -9.48 9.11 -2.86
C PHE A 92 -9.71 7.93 -1.91
N SER A 93 -9.90 8.22 -0.62
CA SER A 93 -10.18 7.22 0.40
C SER A 93 -11.46 6.44 0.11
N ALA A 94 -12.52 7.10 -0.38
CA ALA A 94 -13.76 6.44 -0.77
C ALA A 94 -13.54 5.43 -1.92
N ILE A 95 -12.84 5.84 -2.98
CA ILE A 95 -12.53 4.95 -4.12
C ILE A 95 -11.69 3.76 -3.64
N TYR A 96 -10.68 4.01 -2.81
CA TYR A 96 -9.80 2.99 -2.26
C TYR A 96 -10.56 1.98 -1.37
N ILE A 97 -11.43 2.46 -0.47
CA ILE A 97 -12.24 1.59 0.39
C ILE A 97 -13.21 0.75 -0.46
N LEU A 98 -13.85 1.34 -1.47
CA LEU A 98 -14.70 0.60 -2.40
C LEU A 98 -13.90 -0.49 -3.14
N LEU A 99 -12.68 -0.17 -3.61
CA LEU A 99 -11.79 -1.14 -4.25
C LEU A 99 -11.43 -2.28 -3.29
N MET A 100 -11.10 -1.96 -2.03
CA MET A 100 -10.79 -2.96 -1.01
C MET A 100 -11.97 -3.90 -0.76
N ILE A 101 -13.17 -3.35 -0.54
CA ILE A 101 -14.39 -4.14 -0.34
C ILE A 101 -14.68 -5.00 -1.58
N SER A 102 -14.51 -4.45 -2.78
CA SER A 102 -14.70 -5.16 -4.05
C SER A 102 -13.76 -6.36 -4.17
N ILE A 103 -12.46 -6.16 -3.93
CA ILE A 103 -11.44 -7.22 -4.00
C ILE A 103 -11.73 -8.31 -2.97
N ILE A 104 -12.00 -7.95 -1.72
CA ILE A 104 -12.36 -8.91 -0.65
C ILE A 104 -13.62 -9.70 -1.06
N GLY A 105 -14.66 -8.99 -1.52
CA GLY A 105 -15.92 -9.60 -1.95
C GLY A 105 -15.77 -10.53 -3.16
N CYS A 106 -14.77 -10.33 -4.02
CA CYS A 106 -14.45 -11.23 -5.13
C CYS A 106 -13.64 -12.45 -4.68
N VAL A 107 -12.66 -12.26 -3.78
CA VAL A 107 -11.69 -13.29 -3.41
C VAL A 107 -12.26 -14.26 -2.38
N VAL A 108 -13.01 -13.79 -1.38
CA VAL A 108 -13.53 -14.64 -0.29
C VAL A 108 -14.44 -15.77 -0.79
N PRO A 109 -15.47 -15.52 -1.64
CA PRO A 109 -16.30 -16.61 -2.16
C PRO A 109 -15.50 -17.59 -3.01
N ARG A 110 -14.51 -17.10 -3.76
CA ARG A 110 -13.67 -17.93 -4.62
C ARG A 110 -12.73 -18.83 -3.81
N LEU A 111 -12.14 -18.32 -2.74
CA LEU A 111 -11.38 -19.11 -1.77
C LEU A 111 -12.24 -20.24 -1.20
N LYS A 112 -13.49 -19.95 -0.83
CA LYS A 112 -14.42 -20.96 -0.30
C LYS A 112 -14.69 -22.07 -1.32
N VAL A 113 -15.00 -21.72 -2.57
CA VAL A 113 -15.25 -22.70 -3.64
C VAL A 113 -14.01 -23.53 -3.94
N TYR A 114 -12.84 -22.89 -4.00
CA TYR A 114 -11.57 -23.60 -4.22
C TYR A 114 -11.24 -24.55 -3.08
N TRP A 115 -11.46 -24.14 -1.83
CA TRP A 115 -11.26 -24.99 -0.67
C TRP A 115 -12.20 -26.20 -0.68
N GLN A 116 -13.45 -26.00 -1.09
CA GLN A 116 -14.41 -27.09 -1.26
C GLN A 116 -13.97 -28.06 -2.37
N SER A 117 -13.62 -27.56 -3.56
CA SER A 117 -13.20 -28.41 -4.69
C SER A 117 -11.87 -29.13 -4.45
N PHE A 118 -10.98 -28.54 -3.64
CA PHE A 118 -9.74 -29.18 -3.22
C PHE A 118 -9.99 -30.37 -2.28
N ASN A 119 -11.02 -30.28 -1.43
CA ASN A 119 -11.39 -31.36 -0.50
C ASN A 119 -12.29 -32.43 -1.15
N GLU A 120 -12.98 -32.11 -2.24
CA GLU A 120 -13.81 -33.05 -2.99
C GLU A 120 -12.96 -34.05 -3.79
N GLN A 121 -13.41 -35.30 -3.88
CA GLN A 121 -12.79 -36.28 -4.79
C GLN A 121 -13.13 -35.96 -6.25
N PRO A 122 -12.30 -36.38 -7.22
CA PRO A 122 -12.61 -36.22 -8.63
C PRO A 122 -14.00 -36.78 -8.96
N PRO A 123 -14.75 -36.18 -9.89
CA PRO A 123 -16.12 -36.58 -10.16
C PRO A 123 -16.20 -38.05 -10.61
N ASN A 124 -17.33 -38.69 -10.35
CA ASN A 124 -17.55 -40.07 -10.78
C ASN A 124 -17.43 -40.19 -12.31
N PRO A 125 -16.88 -41.29 -12.84
CA PRO A 125 -16.80 -41.49 -14.28
C PRO A 125 -18.18 -41.38 -14.95
N PRO A 126 -18.33 -40.56 -16.00
CA PRO A 126 -19.61 -40.37 -16.67
C PRO A 126 -20.00 -41.63 -17.43
N SER A 127 -21.30 -41.93 -17.49
CA SER A 127 -21.85 -43.08 -18.22
C SER A 127 -21.73 -42.94 -19.74
N VAL A 128 -21.59 -41.72 -20.25
CA VAL A 128 -21.58 -41.40 -21.69
C VAL A 128 -20.35 -40.54 -22.02
N ILE A 129 -19.23 -41.17 -22.35
CA ILE A 129 -17.95 -40.51 -22.65
C ILE A 129 -17.82 -40.00 -24.09
N ASN A 130 -18.63 -40.51 -25.02
CA ASN A 130 -18.55 -40.17 -26.45
C ASN A 130 -19.06 -38.76 -26.80
N LYS A 131 -19.66 -38.05 -25.83
CA LYS A 131 -20.13 -36.66 -26.00
C LYS A 131 -19.07 -35.60 -25.70
N PHE A 132 -17.93 -35.99 -25.12
CA PHE A 132 -16.86 -35.06 -24.83
C PHE A 132 -16.11 -34.68 -26.11
N SER A 133 -15.78 -33.39 -26.25
CA SER A 133 -15.11 -32.84 -27.44
C SER A 133 -13.75 -33.47 -27.73
N ALA A 134 -13.06 -33.97 -26.70
CA ALA A 134 -11.76 -34.64 -26.81
C ALA A 134 -11.86 -36.17 -26.69
N TYR A 135 -13.00 -36.77 -27.03
CA TYR A 135 -13.19 -38.22 -26.96
C TYR A 135 -12.26 -38.95 -27.95
N GLN A 136 -11.52 -39.93 -27.45
CA GLN A 136 -10.68 -40.82 -28.26
C GLN A 136 -10.92 -42.27 -27.84
N LYS A 137 -10.93 -43.18 -28.82
CA LYS A 137 -11.07 -44.61 -28.62
C LYS A 137 -9.86 -45.34 -29.18
N PHE A 138 -9.24 -46.17 -28.35
CA PHE A 138 -8.10 -47.00 -28.74
C PHE A 138 -8.45 -48.47 -28.49
N ASN A 139 -8.08 -49.35 -29.42
CA ASN A 139 -8.17 -50.80 -29.22
C ASN A 139 -6.82 -51.28 -28.67
N ILE A 140 -6.78 -51.68 -27.40
CA ILE A 140 -5.56 -52.11 -26.71
C ILE A 140 -5.78 -53.54 -26.21
N SER A 141 -4.95 -54.47 -26.68
CA SER A 141 -4.94 -55.86 -26.21
C SER A 141 -4.34 -55.93 -24.79
N ASN A 142 -4.89 -56.77 -23.92
CA ASN A 142 -4.42 -56.99 -22.54
C ASN A 142 -4.38 -55.72 -21.63
N MET A 143 -5.39 -54.85 -21.74
CA MET A 143 -5.49 -53.66 -20.89
C MET A 143 -5.72 -54.03 -19.41
N ASN A 144 -4.89 -53.48 -18.52
CA ASN A 144 -5.04 -53.63 -17.07
C ASN A 144 -5.29 -52.25 -16.43
N ILE A 145 -6.52 -52.04 -15.96
CA ILE A 145 -6.96 -50.77 -15.37
C ILE A 145 -6.18 -50.39 -14.10
N ASN A 146 -5.68 -51.36 -13.34
CA ASN A 146 -4.88 -51.11 -12.13
C ASN A 146 -3.50 -50.54 -12.48
N LYS A 147 -2.91 -50.97 -13.61
CA LYS A 147 -1.64 -50.39 -14.08
C LYS A 147 -1.82 -48.93 -14.51
N VAL A 148 -2.94 -48.61 -15.14
CA VAL A 148 -3.30 -47.22 -15.50
C VAL A 148 -3.48 -46.38 -14.24
N GLU A 149 -4.19 -46.91 -13.24
CA GLU A 149 -4.39 -46.26 -11.94
C GLU A 149 -3.07 -45.91 -11.25
N LEU A 150 -2.16 -46.88 -11.15
CA LEU A 150 -0.84 -46.67 -10.55
C LEU A 150 -0.04 -45.61 -11.32
N LYS A 151 -0.07 -45.67 -12.65
CA LYS A 151 0.68 -44.69 -13.46
C LYS A 151 0.14 -43.26 -13.30
N LEU A 152 -1.17 -43.10 -13.19
CA LEU A 152 -1.80 -41.80 -12.93
C LEU A 152 -1.42 -41.26 -11.54
N LYS A 153 -1.39 -42.12 -10.51
CA LYS A 153 -0.91 -41.76 -9.17
C LYS A 153 0.55 -41.32 -9.16
N GLU A 154 1.44 -42.07 -9.85
CA GLU A 154 2.86 -41.70 -10.00
C GLU A 154 3.04 -40.32 -10.66
N LEU A 155 2.19 -40.00 -11.64
CA LEU A 155 2.19 -38.70 -12.31
C LEU A 155 1.54 -37.58 -11.49
N GLY A 156 1.09 -37.87 -10.25
CA GLY A 156 0.50 -36.91 -9.33
C GLY A 156 -0.92 -36.47 -9.70
N TRP A 157 -1.69 -37.35 -10.35
CA TRP A 157 -3.11 -37.10 -10.62
C TRP A 157 -3.95 -37.49 -9.41
N ARG A 158 -4.99 -36.70 -9.11
CA ARG A 158 -6.05 -37.10 -8.19
C ARG A 158 -6.99 -38.02 -8.96
N ILE A 159 -7.35 -39.16 -8.39
CA ILE A 159 -8.14 -40.17 -9.10
C ILE A 159 -9.40 -40.56 -8.33
N ASN A 160 -10.45 -40.92 -9.08
CA ASN A 160 -11.63 -41.61 -8.58
C ASN A 160 -11.94 -42.79 -9.51
N LYS A 161 -11.97 -44.00 -8.96
CA LYS A 161 -12.18 -45.24 -9.72
C LYS A 161 -13.51 -45.87 -9.34
N LYS A 162 -14.31 -46.22 -10.36
CA LYS A 162 -15.54 -47.00 -10.22
C LYS A 162 -15.54 -48.15 -11.24
N GLY A 163 -15.37 -49.37 -10.74
CA GLY A 163 -15.28 -50.56 -11.58
C GLY A 163 -14.14 -50.45 -12.60
N TYR A 164 -14.48 -50.47 -13.89
CA TYR A 164 -13.53 -50.37 -15.00
C TYR A 164 -13.32 -48.93 -15.52
N ALA A 165 -13.86 -47.93 -14.83
CA ALA A 165 -13.74 -46.53 -15.22
C ALA A 165 -12.94 -45.73 -14.18
N ILE A 166 -12.07 -44.84 -14.67
CA ILE A 166 -11.25 -43.93 -13.85
C ILE A 166 -11.50 -42.50 -14.33
N THR A 167 -11.82 -41.61 -13.39
CA THR A 167 -11.69 -40.16 -13.58
C THR A 167 -10.39 -39.73 -12.94
N ALA A 168 -9.63 -38.87 -13.62
CA ALA A 168 -8.42 -38.27 -13.08
C ALA A 168 -8.38 -36.78 -13.39
N GLU A 169 -7.95 -35.97 -12.42
CA GLU A 169 -7.82 -34.53 -12.57
C GLU A 169 -6.47 -34.03 -12.02
N LYS A 170 -6.00 -32.92 -12.58
CA LYS A 170 -4.79 -32.20 -12.19
C LYS A 170 -4.94 -30.73 -12.62
N GLY A 171 -4.15 -29.82 -12.04
CA GLY A 171 -4.11 -28.41 -12.45
C GLY A 171 -4.52 -27.38 -11.38
N TYR A 172 -4.76 -27.81 -10.14
CA TYR A 172 -5.16 -26.95 -9.02
C TYR A 172 -4.13 -25.86 -8.66
N ALA A 173 -2.84 -26.07 -9.00
CA ALA A 173 -1.76 -25.13 -8.66
C ALA A 173 -1.92 -23.75 -9.32
N ARG A 174 -2.41 -23.69 -10.57
CA ARG A 174 -2.61 -22.42 -11.28
C ARG A 174 -3.65 -21.55 -10.58
N GLU A 175 -4.76 -22.16 -10.15
CA GLU A 175 -5.81 -21.44 -9.45
C GLU A 175 -5.42 -21.10 -8.01
N ALA A 176 -4.73 -22.00 -7.30
CA ALA A 176 -4.15 -21.70 -5.99
C ALA A 176 -3.21 -20.50 -6.07
N GLY A 177 -2.28 -20.46 -7.03
CA GLY A 177 -1.32 -19.37 -7.16
C GLY A 177 -2.01 -18.01 -7.35
N ASN A 178 -3.03 -17.95 -8.20
CA ASN A 178 -3.83 -16.74 -8.39
C ASN A 178 -4.54 -16.31 -7.10
N LEU A 179 -5.16 -17.25 -6.38
CA LEU A 179 -5.84 -16.98 -5.12
C LEU A 179 -4.87 -16.51 -4.03
N VAL A 180 -3.76 -17.21 -3.84
CA VAL A 180 -2.70 -16.86 -2.88
C VAL A 180 -2.18 -15.47 -3.14
N PHE A 181 -1.92 -15.10 -4.40
CA PHE A 181 -1.49 -13.75 -4.77
C PHE A 181 -2.50 -12.70 -4.29
N HIS A 182 -3.77 -12.85 -4.65
CA HIS A 182 -4.79 -11.87 -4.29
C HIS A 182 -5.03 -11.82 -2.77
N THR A 183 -5.04 -12.97 -2.09
CA THR A 183 -5.17 -13.03 -0.63
C THR A 183 -3.98 -12.37 0.05
N SER A 184 -2.76 -12.56 -0.45
CA SER A 184 -1.56 -11.92 0.10
C SER A 184 -1.63 -10.39 -0.01
N LEU A 185 -2.13 -9.86 -1.14
CA LEU A 185 -2.35 -8.43 -1.33
C LEU A 185 -3.40 -7.88 -0.36
N ILE A 186 -4.48 -8.62 -0.09
CA ILE A 186 -5.47 -8.22 0.91
C ILE A 186 -4.83 -8.20 2.30
N VAL A 187 -4.12 -9.27 2.69
CA VAL A 187 -3.50 -9.41 4.01
C VAL A 187 -2.47 -8.31 4.27
N ILE A 188 -1.55 -8.07 3.35
CA ILE A 188 -0.55 -7.00 3.51
C ILE A 188 -1.23 -5.63 3.63
N THR A 189 -2.30 -5.40 2.87
CA THR A 189 -2.99 -4.11 2.91
C THR A 189 -3.75 -3.91 4.22
N ILE A 190 -4.40 -4.95 4.74
CA ILE A 190 -5.03 -4.90 6.07
C ILE A 190 -3.97 -4.68 7.15
N ALA A 191 -2.83 -5.37 7.07
CA ALA A 191 -1.73 -5.19 8.01
C ALA A 191 -1.16 -3.77 7.99
N LEU A 192 -0.96 -3.18 6.82
CA LEU A 192 -0.53 -1.79 6.67
C LEU A 192 -1.58 -0.80 7.20
N ALA A 193 -2.86 -1.01 6.91
CA ALA A 193 -3.95 -0.19 7.43
C ALA A 193 -4.02 -0.25 8.97
N PHE A 194 -3.88 -1.45 9.54
CA PHE A 194 -3.79 -1.62 10.98
C PHE A 194 -2.56 -0.90 11.54
N GLY A 195 -1.38 -1.08 10.94
CA GLY A 195 -0.17 -0.36 11.32
C GLY A 195 -0.37 1.15 11.32
N ALA A 196 -0.98 1.72 10.28
CA ALA A 196 -1.25 3.15 10.19
C ALA A 196 -2.25 3.66 11.25
N LEU A 197 -3.22 2.84 11.66
CA LEU A 197 -4.20 3.22 12.69
C LEU A 197 -3.64 3.21 14.12
N PHE A 198 -2.63 2.39 14.38
CA PHE A 198 -2.05 2.15 15.71
C PHE A 198 -0.59 2.61 15.85
N SER A 199 -0.05 3.34 14.88
CA SER A 199 1.30 3.92 14.94
C SER A 199 1.25 5.43 14.98
N TYR A 200 2.40 6.03 15.27
CA TYR A 200 2.65 7.46 15.07
C TYR A 200 3.85 7.67 14.18
N ARG A 201 3.92 8.85 13.58
CA ARG A 201 5.06 9.35 12.83
C ARG A 201 5.24 10.81 13.16
N GLY A 202 6.47 11.21 13.43
CA GLY A 202 6.83 12.62 13.57
C GLY A 202 8.10 12.93 12.80
N THR A 203 8.30 14.21 12.51
CA THR A 203 9.54 14.75 11.98
C THR A 203 9.98 15.92 12.84
N VAL A 204 11.29 16.04 13.03
CA VAL A 204 11.91 17.10 13.83
C VAL A 204 13.24 17.48 13.19
N ILE A 205 13.58 18.76 13.23
CA ILE A 205 14.91 19.27 12.91
C ILE A 205 15.72 19.38 14.20
N VAL A 206 16.85 18.69 14.25
CA VAL A 206 17.79 18.73 15.39
C VAL A 206 19.08 19.41 14.93
N LYS A 207 19.52 20.43 15.67
CA LYS A 207 20.79 21.12 15.45
C LYS A 207 21.92 20.39 16.18
N GLU A 208 23.14 20.47 15.66
CA GLU A 208 24.33 20.02 16.39
C GLU A 208 24.44 20.77 17.73
N GLY A 209 24.74 20.06 18.80
CA GLY A 209 24.75 20.56 20.17
C GLY A 209 23.38 20.65 20.86
N ASN A 210 22.28 20.40 20.13
CA ASN A 210 20.93 20.37 20.68
C ASN A 210 20.42 18.93 20.86
N GLY A 211 19.47 18.77 21.79
CA GLY A 211 18.79 17.50 22.05
C GLY A 211 17.37 17.46 21.51
N PHE A 212 16.88 16.23 21.35
CA PHE A 212 15.49 15.89 21.08
C PHE A 212 15.00 14.91 22.14
N ALA A 213 13.78 15.10 22.64
CA ALA A 213 13.07 14.12 23.46
C ALA A 213 11.79 13.67 22.74
N ASN A 214 11.44 12.40 22.84
CA ASN A 214 10.26 11.82 22.19
C ASN A 214 8.94 12.24 22.88
N THR A 215 8.64 13.53 22.85
CA THR A 215 7.41 14.13 23.37
C THR A 215 6.75 14.96 22.27
N ILE A 216 5.42 15.09 22.30
CA ILE A 216 4.66 15.76 21.24
C ILE A 216 5.18 17.17 20.96
N THR A 217 5.53 17.93 22.01
CA THR A 217 5.94 19.33 21.90
C THR A 217 7.31 19.53 21.25
N GLN A 218 8.07 18.45 21.04
CA GLN A 218 9.39 18.50 20.39
C GLN A 218 9.33 18.18 18.89
N PHE A 219 8.18 17.80 18.34
CA PHE A 219 8.03 17.51 16.91
C PHE A 219 7.60 18.75 16.12
N ASP A 220 8.17 18.94 14.93
CA ASP A 220 7.75 19.97 13.98
C ASP A 220 6.46 19.57 13.22
N ASP A 221 6.34 18.29 12.89
CA ASP A 221 5.11 17.66 12.39
C ASP A 221 4.92 16.35 13.15
N PHE A 222 3.71 16.12 13.67
CA PHE A 222 3.35 14.91 14.39
C PHE A 222 2.00 14.41 13.91
N ARG A 223 1.96 13.14 13.53
CA ARG A 223 0.76 12.45 13.08
C ARG A 223 0.64 11.14 13.81
N ALA A 224 -0.52 10.91 14.40
CA ALA A 224 -0.87 9.66 15.04
C ALA A 224 -2.06 9.02 14.32
N GLY A 225 -2.06 7.69 14.27
CA GLY A 225 -3.22 6.92 13.86
C GLY A 225 -4.38 7.15 14.83
N LYS A 226 -5.61 7.02 14.32
CA LYS A 226 -6.84 7.28 15.09
C LYS A 226 -6.95 6.50 16.41
N PHE A 227 -6.32 5.33 16.49
CA PHE A 227 -6.36 4.46 17.66
C PHE A 227 -5.03 4.41 18.43
N PHE A 228 -4.08 5.27 18.08
CA PHE A 228 -2.84 5.41 18.83
C PHE A 228 -3.07 6.22 20.12
N GLN A 229 -2.40 5.81 21.20
CA GLN A 229 -2.41 6.49 22.49
C GLN A 229 -1.03 7.09 22.73
N VAL A 230 -0.98 8.40 22.94
CA VAL A 230 0.26 9.17 23.11
C VAL A 230 1.07 8.68 24.31
N GLU A 231 0.37 8.24 25.36
CA GLU A 231 0.97 7.73 26.60
C GLU A 231 1.75 6.43 26.39
N ARG A 232 1.62 5.79 25.21
CA ARG A 232 2.39 4.61 24.82
C ARG A 232 3.65 4.95 24.04
N MET A 233 3.94 6.23 23.83
CA MET A 233 5.20 6.63 23.21
C MET A 233 6.36 6.24 24.12
N PRO A 234 7.40 5.56 23.60
CA PRO A 234 8.56 5.22 24.40
C PRO A 234 9.29 6.48 24.88
N ASP A 235 9.72 6.50 26.13
CA ASP A 235 10.51 7.60 26.66
C ASP A 235 11.98 7.45 26.26
N PHE A 236 12.41 8.26 25.31
CA PHE A 236 13.82 8.41 24.96
C PHE A 236 14.15 9.85 24.57
N PHE A 237 15.42 10.19 24.73
CA PHE A 237 15.97 11.44 24.22
C PHE A 237 17.37 11.19 23.66
N PHE A 238 17.80 12.03 22.73
CA PHE A 238 19.18 12.01 22.24
C PHE A 238 19.69 13.42 22.00
N THR A 239 20.99 13.61 22.14
CA THR A 239 21.69 14.82 21.70
C THR A 239 22.38 14.54 20.38
N LEU A 240 22.35 15.48 19.44
CA LEU A 240 23.16 15.42 18.23
C LEU A 240 24.52 16.06 18.51
N ASP A 241 25.57 15.25 18.54
CA ASP A 241 26.93 15.75 18.82
C ASP A 241 27.55 16.37 17.57
N ASP A 242 27.58 15.61 16.47
CA ASP A 242 28.04 16.07 15.16
C ASP A 242 27.32 15.35 14.00
N PHE A 243 27.28 16.03 12.87
CA PHE A 243 26.72 15.55 11.62
C PHE A 243 27.79 15.56 10.52
N VAL A 244 28.26 14.37 10.15
CA VAL A 244 29.33 14.21 9.16
C VAL A 244 28.73 14.00 7.78
N VAL A 245 29.09 14.92 6.87
CA VAL A 245 28.73 14.86 5.44
C VAL A 245 29.98 14.68 4.59
N ASP A 246 29.93 13.76 3.64
CA ASP A 246 30.99 13.60 2.64
C ASP A 246 30.42 13.43 1.23
N PHE A 247 31.06 14.07 0.25
CA PHE A 247 30.70 14.05 -1.16
C PHE A 247 31.92 13.68 -2.00
N GLU A 248 31.69 13.02 -3.12
CA GLU A 248 32.73 12.66 -4.08
C GLU A 248 33.38 13.92 -4.67
N ARG A 249 34.71 13.97 -4.63
CA ARG A 249 35.52 15.10 -5.14
C ARG A 249 36.34 14.73 -6.37
N GLY A 250 36.37 13.45 -6.74
CA GLY A 250 37.02 12.94 -7.94
C GLY A 250 36.29 13.33 -9.23
N ILE A 251 36.90 13.01 -10.37
CA ILE A 251 36.39 13.32 -11.73
C ILE A 251 35.11 12.52 -12.02
N ASP A 252 35.07 11.26 -11.60
CA ASP A 252 33.90 10.42 -11.77
C ASP A 252 32.90 10.67 -10.64
N GLN A 253 31.67 11.03 -11.01
CA GLN A 253 30.57 11.30 -10.06
C GLN A 253 30.83 12.47 -9.09
N THR A 254 31.56 13.51 -9.50
CA THR A 254 31.79 14.71 -8.67
C THR A 254 30.48 15.24 -8.06
N GLY A 255 30.48 15.48 -6.76
CA GLY A 255 29.30 15.95 -6.02
C GLY A 255 28.32 14.85 -5.61
N ALA A 256 28.57 13.58 -5.95
CA ALA A 256 27.73 12.48 -5.50
C ALA A 256 27.89 12.26 -3.98
N PRO A 257 26.79 12.04 -3.23
CA PRO A 257 26.86 11.81 -1.79
C PRO A 257 27.58 10.49 -1.46
N ARG A 258 28.51 10.54 -0.50
CA ARG A 258 29.26 9.37 0.00
C ARG A 258 28.88 9.01 1.42
N LYS A 259 28.71 10.01 2.29
CA LYS A 259 28.43 9.79 3.71
C LYS A 259 27.47 10.82 4.25
N PHE A 260 26.48 10.36 5.01
CA PHE A 260 25.65 11.16 5.90
C PHE A 260 25.51 10.38 7.21
N GLU A 261 26.07 10.92 8.28
CA GLU A 261 26.15 10.26 9.59
C GLU A 261 25.84 11.26 10.68
N ALA A 262 24.79 11.00 11.45
CA ALA A 262 24.49 11.72 12.68
C ALA A 262 25.03 10.90 13.85
N ASN A 263 26.04 11.42 14.56
CA ASN A 263 26.47 10.81 15.81
C ASN A 263 25.67 11.42 16.95
N ILE A 264 25.07 10.56 17.75
CA ILE A 264 24.15 10.94 18.80
C ILE A 264 24.56 10.30 20.13
N VAL A 265 24.20 10.96 21.22
CA VAL A 265 24.24 10.39 22.56
C VAL A 265 22.82 10.09 22.99
N LEU A 266 22.43 8.81 22.93
CA LEU A 266 21.10 8.35 23.35
C LEU A 266 21.05 8.21 24.87
N ASN A 267 19.98 8.73 25.48
CA ASN A 267 19.71 8.70 26.91
C ASN A 267 20.91 9.16 27.78
N GLY A 268 21.74 10.06 27.25
CA GLY A 268 22.90 10.64 27.93
C GLY A 268 24.10 9.71 28.13
N SER A 269 24.12 8.51 27.54
CA SER A 269 25.25 7.57 27.75
C SER A 269 25.61 6.69 26.55
N ASP A 270 24.67 6.40 25.66
CA ASP A 270 24.91 5.48 24.54
C ASP A 270 25.29 6.24 23.27
N ASP A 271 26.57 6.16 22.88
CA ASP A 271 27.07 6.71 21.62
C ASP A 271 26.60 5.86 20.44
N LEU A 272 25.70 6.41 19.62
CA LEU A 272 25.12 5.73 18.48
C LEU A 272 25.24 6.56 17.21
N LYS A 273 25.07 5.88 16.08
CA LYS A 273 25.15 6.50 14.75
C LYS A 273 23.88 6.23 13.97
N ILE A 274 23.27 7.29 13.46
CA ILE A 274 22.15 7.19 12.52
C ILE A 274 22.69 7.44 11.11
N LEU A 275 22.49 6.47 10.22
CA LEU A 275 22.85 6.55 8.80
C LEU A 275 21.59 6.47 7.95
N VAL A 276 21.65 6.94 6.69
CA VAL A 276 20.50 6.96 5.75
C VAL A 276 19.73 5.63 5.68
N ASN A 277 20.47 4.50 5.63
CA ASN A 277 19.89 3.16 5.54
C ASN A 277 20.07 2.31 6.82
N LYS A 278 20.56 2.92 7.91
CA LYS A 278 20.69 2.26 9.22
C LYS A 278 20.06 3.16 10.29
N PRO A 279 18.72 3.10 10.45
CA PRO A 279 18.04 3.78 11.54
C PRO A 279 18.38 3.13 12.88
N ILE A 280 18.26 3.89 13.97
CA ILE A 280 18.19 3.30 15.31
C ILE A 280 16.76 2.86 15.60
N ASN A 281 16.60 1.85 16.47
CA ASN A 281 15.32 1.36 16.92
C ASN A 281 15.31 1.34 18.45
N PHE A 282 14.39 2.11 19.04
CA PHE A 282 14.20 2.18 20.48
C PHE A 282 12.76 1.79 20.81
N ASP A 283 12.59 0.66 21.49
CA ASP A 283 11.29 0.13 21.93
C ASP A 283 10.21 0.12 20.82
N GLY A 284 10.60 -0.26 19.60
CA GLY A 284 9.71 -0.30 18.44
C GLY A 284 9.59 1.02 17.66
N THR A 285 10.09 2.14 18.20
CA THR A 285 10.21 3.42 17.49
C THR A 285 11.52 3.48 16.72
N LYS A 286 11.42 3.69 15.40
CA LYS A 286 12.58 3.86 14.52
C LYS A 286 12.86 5.34 14.25
N VAL A 287 14.10 5.76 14.44
CA VAL A 287 14.56 7.12 14.10
C VAL A 287 15.40 7.05 12.83
N PHE A 288 14.97 7.76 11.79
CA PHE A 288 15.61 7.78 10.49
C PHE A 288 16.23 9.15 10.22
N LEU A 289 17.40 9.16 9.60
CA LEU A 289 17.94 10.36 8.97
C LEU A 289 17.23 10.59 7.64
N THR A 290 16.26 11.51 7.62
CA THR A 290 15.43 11.78 6.43
C THR A 290 15.91 12.95 5.58
N GLY A 291 16.76 13.82 6.14
CA GLY A 291 17.27 15.00 5.47
C GLY A 291 18.33 15.72 6.33
N HIS A 292 18.96 16.72 5.74
CA HIS A 292 19.93 17.59 6.40
C HIS A 292 19.92 18.98 5.75
N GLY A 293 20.51 19.94 6.43
CA GLY A 293 20.60 21.33 6.00
C GLY A 293 21.63 22.09 6.81
N TYR A 294 21.72 23.39 6.58
CA TYR A 294 22.68 24.24 7.28
C TYR A 294 22.03 24.90 8.50
N ALA A 295 22.77 24.97 9.60
CA ALA A 295 22.42 25.75 10.78
C ALA A 295 23.58 26.68 11.17
N PRO A 296 23.85 27.74 10.39
CA PRO A 296 24.98 28.63 10.66
C PRO A 296 24.86 29.30 12.03
N ARG A 297 25.98 29.38 12.76
CA ARG A 297 26.09 30.17 13.98
C ARG A 297 26.15 31.64 13.62
N ILE A 298 25.12 32.38 13.98
CA ILE A 298 24.99 33.82 13.69
C ILE A 298 25.17 34.59 14.98
N GLU A 299 26.07 35.57 14.93
CA GLU A 299 26.34 36.49 16.01
C GLU A 299 26.00 37.91 15.57
N VAL A 300 25.05 38.55 16.26
CA VAL A 300 24.67 39.95 16.01
C VAL A 300 25.25 40.80 17.13
N ARG A 301 25.95 41.87 16.74
CA ARG A 301 26.53 42.84 17.66
C ARG A 301 25.86 44.19 17.50
N ASP A 302 25.70 44.90 18.61
CA ASP A 302 25.19 46.26 18.60
C ASP A 302 26.25 47.28 18.13
N LYS A 303 25.93 48.58 18.18
CA LYS A 303 26.87 49.66 17.80
C LYS A 303 28.06 49.78 18.74
N SER A 304 27.97 49.27 19.97
CA SER A 304 29.05 49.28 20.96
C SER A 304 29.97 48.06 20.84
N GLY A 305 29.57 47.05 20.06
CA GLY A 305 30.29 45.79 19.87
C GLY A 305 29.83 44.66 20.80
N GLU A 306 28.81 44.91 21.63
CA GLU A 306 28.19 43.93 22.52
C GLU A 306 27.38 42.90 21.71
N VAL A 307 27.53 41.62 22.04
CA VAL A 307 26.79 40.52 21.39
C VAL A 307 25.36 40.50 21.93
N ILE A 308 24.40 40.81 21.07
CA ILE A 308 22.96 40.83 21.40
C ILE A 308 22.23 39.56 20.95
N PHE A 309 22.83 38.77 20.05
CA PHE A 309 22.32 37.47 19.63
C PHE A 309 23.50 36.57 19.24
N SER A 310 23.47 35.30 19.67
CA SER A 310 24.49 34.30 19.31
C SER A 310 23.89 32.90 19.40
N ASP A 311 23.38 32.39 18.28
CA ASP A 311 22.84 31.03 18.19
C ASP A 311 22.99 30.48 16.76
N SER A 312 22.89 29.16 16.62
CA SER A 312 22.75 28.47 15.34
C SER A 312 21.32 28.59 14.84
N VAL A 313 21.12 29.24 13.70
CA VAL A 313 19.79 29.43 13.10
C VAL A 313 19.57 28.41 12.01
N VAL A 314 18.43 27.72 12.00
CA VAL A 314 18.12 26.71 10.97
C VAL A 314 17.80 27.39 9.64
N PHE A 315 18.50 26.98 8.59
CA PHE A 315 18.19 27.36 7.21
C PHE A 315 17.64 26.13 6.48
N LEU A 316 16.41 26.25 5.98
CA LEU A 316 15.70 25.15 5.34
C LEU A 316 16.14 25.00 3.87
N PRO A 317 16.53 23.79 3.42
CA PRO A 317 16.94 23.55 2.04
C PRO A 317 15.75 23.67 1.07
N GLN A 318 15.98 24.31 -0.06
CA GLN A 318 15.00 24.61 -1.11
C GLN A 318 15.13 23.70 -2.33
N ASP A 319 16.35 23.19 -2.60
CA ASP A 319 16.67 22.38 -3.76
C ASP A 319 17.67 21.26 -3.43
N SER A 320 18.07 20.49 -4.45
CA SER A 320 19.04 19.38 -4.29
C SER A 320 20.49 19.85 -4.14
N ASN A 321 20.76 21.13 -4.36
CA ASN A 321 22.07 21.75 -4.17
C ASN A 321 22.20 22.39 -2.77
N PHE A 322 21.21 22.19 -1.90
CA PHE A 322 21.14 22.75 -0.55
C PHE A 322 21.14 24.27 -0.50
N SER A 323 20.67 24.94 -1.56
CA SER A 323 20.29 26.37 -1.46
C SER A 323 19.28 26.49 -0.33
N SER A 324 19.54 27.33 0.68
CA SER A 324 18.75 27.34 1.91
C SER A 324 18.25 28.73 2.28
N THR A 325 17.06 28.79 2.84
CA THR A 325 16.42 30.03 3.30
C THR A 325 16.22 29.96 4.81
N GLY A 326 16.57 31.03 5.52
CA GLY A 326 16.40 31.17 6.96
C GLY A 326 16.02 32.60 7.32
N VAL A 327 15.53 32.80 8.54
CA VAL A 327 15.18 34.11 9.10
C VAL A 327 16.04 34.34 10.33
N VAL A 328 16.65 35.53 10.40
CA VAL A 328 17.52 36.00 11.47
C VAL A 328 16.93 37.27 12.03
#